data_AF-A0A6A3WR82-F1
#
_entry.id   AF-A0A6A3WR82-F1
#
_cell.length_a   1.000
_cell.length_b   1.000
_cell.length_c   1.000
_cell.angle_alpha   90.00
_cell.angle_beta   90.00
_cell.angle_gamma   90.00
#
_symmetry.space_group_name_H-M   'P 1'
#
loop_
_entity.id
_entity.type
_entity.pdbx_description
1 polymer ?
#
loop_
_entity_poly.entity_id
_entity_poly.type
_entity_poly.pdbx_seq_one_letter_code
_entity_poly.pdbx_strand_id
1 'polypeptide(L)'
;MELLTIVSFVCRHQPRIQALDHVMWIIDAFADFSDKLALPEALETTNPRFFARAVHYIAENPRFDELEKCSLLRPAMERAAVRGDMAELELCKAIIPFHCNVALIAALRGDLPLLKWIWDSQPTVFHHEDVWVEQVAFDVAAEREEGHLEILRWFDEHKPTFLEH
;
A
#
# COMPACT_ATOMS: atom_id res chain seq x y z
N MET A 1 -14.78 -10.41 2.72
CA MET A 1 -14.02 -10.16 3.97
C MET A 1 -13.82 -11.54 4.63
N GLU A 2 -12.59 -11.91 4.99
CA GLU A 2 -12.26 -13.22 5.59
C GLU A 2 -12.17 -13.12 7.12
N LEU A 3 -12.61 -14.16 7.85
CA LEU A 3 -12.53 -14.23 9.31
C LEU A 3 -11.09 -14.50 9.80
N LEU A 4 -10.76 -14.05 11.01
CA LEU A 4 -9.57 -14.44 11.76
C LEU A 4 -9.40 -15.96 11.76
N THR A 5 -8.16 -16.42 11.66
CA THR A 5 -7.84 -17.85 11.70
C THR A 5 -8.33 -18.51 12.99
N ILE A 6 -8.27 -17.81 14.13
CA ILE A 6 -8.74 -18.32 15.41
C ILE A 6 -10.28 -18.46 15.43
N VAL A 7 -11.00 -17.48 14.88
CA VAL A 7 -12.46 -17.52 14.76
C VAL A 7 -12.88 -18.60 13.79
N SER A 8 -12.24 -18.67 12.62
CA SER A 8 -12.44 -19.75 11.64
C SER A 8 -12.15 -21.14 12.21
N PHE A 9 -11.15 -21.28 13.07
CA PHE A 9 -10.83 -22.54 13.74
C PHE A 9 -11.90 -22.93 14.77
N VAL A 10 -12.30 -21.99 15.63
CA VAL A 10 -13.33 -22.22 16.66
C VAL A 10 -14.70 -22.50 16.02
N CYS A 11 -15.09 -21.72 15.00
CA CYS A 11 -16.36 -21.92 14.29
C CYS A 11 -16.42 -23.29 13.63
N ARG A 12 -15.33 -23.79 13.02
CA ARG A 12 -15.27 -25.15 12.45
C ARG A 12 -15.53 -26.26 13.48
N HIS A 13 -15.21 -26.03 14.75
CA HIS A 13 -15.47 -26.97 15.84
C HIS A 13 -16.81 -26.71 16.56
N GLN A 14 -17.57 -25.69 16.13
CA GLN A 14 -18.90 -25.34 16.62
C GLN A 14 -19.88 -25.16 15.44
N PRO A 15 -20.41 -26.25 14.87
CA PRO A 15 -21.24 -26.21 13.67
C PRO A 15 -22.50 -25.34 13.79
N ARG A 16 -23.02 -25.19 15.01
CA ARG A 16 -24.17 -24.33 15.32
C ARG A 16 -23.87 -22.84 15.15
N ILE A 17 -22.65 -22.43 15.49
CA ILE A 17 -22.16 -21.05 15.30
C ILE A 17 -21.74 -20.86 13.84
N GLN A 18 -21.10 -21.87 13.23
CA GLN A 18 -20.72 -21.83 11.82
C GLN A 18 -21.90 -21.65 10.86
N ALA A 19 -23.08 -22.17 11.22
CA ALA A 19 -24.29 -21.99 10.42
C ALA A 19 -24.87 -20.56 10.47
N LEU A 20 -24.31 -19.68 11.30
CA LEU A 20 -24.83 -18.33 11.55
C LEU A 20 -23.78 -17.29 11.14
N ASP A 21 -23.75 -16.94 9.86
CA ASP A 21 -22.75 -16.01 9.31
C ASP A 21 -22.64 -14.71 10.13
N HIS A 22 -23.75 -14.08 10.47
CA HIS A 22 -23.77 -12.84 11.26
C HIS A 22 -23.15 -13.00 12.66
N VAL A 23 -23.27 -14.17 13.30
CA VAL A 23 -22.65 -14.44 14.60
C VAL A 23 -21.15 -14.64 14.42
N MET A 24 -20.72 -15.33 13.36
CA MET A 24 -19.29 -15.46 13.02
C MET A 24 -18.66 -14.09 12.82
N TRP A 25 -19.36 -13.17 12.13
CA TRP A 25 -18.97 -11.78 11.96
C TRP A 25 -18.84 -11.02 13.27
N ILE A 26 -19.82 -11.15 14.18
CA ILE A 26 -19.76 -10.50 15.50
C ILE A 26 -18.59 -11.03 16.33
N ILE A 27 -18.36 -12.34 16.33
CA ILE A 27 -17.23 -12.96 17.03
C ILE A 27 -15.91 -12.49 16.42
N ASP A 28 -15.85 -12.36 15.09
CA ASP A 28 -14.66 -11.86 14.40
C ASP A 28 -14.32 -10.43 14.73
N ALA A 29 -15.33 -9.56 14.74
CA ALA A 29 -15.20 -8.17 15.14
C ALA A 29 -14.85 -8.05 16.64
N PHE A 30 -15.44 -8.88 17.51
CA PHE A 30 -15.12 -8.88 18.93
C PHE A 30 -13.72 -9.39 19.23
N ALA A 31 -13.28 -10.42 18.50
CA ALA A 31 -11.92 -10.93 18.56
C ALA A 31 -10.93 -10.05 17.78
N ASP A 32 -11.42 -9.03 17.07
CA ASP A 32 -10.56 -8.03 16.47
C ASP A 32 -9.99 -7.13 17.55
N PHE A 33 -8.75 -7.42 17.93
CA PHE A 33 -7.99 -6.54 18.83
C PHE A 33 -7.28 -5.43 18.07
N SER A 34 -7.55 -5.22 16.77
CA SER A 34 -6.96 -4.13 15.96
C SER A 34 -7.14 -2.76 16.64
N ASP A 35 -8.30 -2.48 17.24
CA ASP A 35 -8.60 -1.26 17.99
C ASP A 35 -7.72 -1.04 19.23
N LYS A 36 -7.21 -2.13 19.82
CA LYS A 36 -6.35 -2.15 21.03
C LYS A 36 -4.89 -2.38 20.71
N LEU A 37 -4.59 -2.76 19.48
CA LEU A 37 -3.23 -2.91 19.00
C LEU A 37 -2.66 -1.53 18.73
N ALA A 38 -1.38 -1.40 19.02
CA ALA A 38 -0.65 -0.27 18.53
C ALA A 38 -0.59 -0.42 16.99
N LEU A 39 -1.38 0.43 16.32
CA LEU A 39 -1.52 0.47 14.86
C LEU A 39 -0.18 0.52 14.12
N PRO A 40 0.87 1.19 14.62
CA PRO A 40 2.20 1.16 13.98
C PRO A 40 2.72 -0.27 13.77
N GLU A 41 2.65 -1.12 14.79
CA GLU A 41 3.11 -2.51 14.76
C GLU A 41 2.27 -3.36 13.80
N ALA A 42 0.97 -3.07 13.70
CA ALA A 42 0.08 -3.73 12.76
C ALA A 42 0.38 -3.36 11.31
N LEU A 43 0.81 -2.13 11.06
CA LEU A 43 1.23 -1.68 9.74
C LEU A 43 2.66 -2.11 9.39
N GLU A 44 3.48 -2.47 10.38
CA GLU A 44 4.85 -2.97 10.18
C GLU A 44 4.93 -4.48 9.98
N THR A 45 3.84 -5.20 10.23
CA THR A 45 3.78 -6.65 10.08
C THR A 45 4.08 -7.12 8.66
N THR A 46 4.53 -8.36 8.53
CA THR A 46 4.59 -9.11 7.26
C THR A 46 3.37 -9.99 7.06
N ASN A 47 2.42 -10.02 8.00
CA ASN A 47 1.20 -10.78 7.89
C ASN A 47 0.13 -9.98 7.11
N PRO A 48 -0.18 -10.35 5.86
CA PRO A 48 -1.04 -9.55 4.99
C PRO A 48 -2.48 -9.43 5.52
N ARG A 49 -2.96 -10.44 6.27
CA ARG A 49 -4.30 -10.37 6.89
C ARG A 49 -4.35 -9.35 8.01
N PHE A 50 -3.28 -9.29 8.79
CA PHE A 50 -3.21 -8.37 9.91
C PHE A 50 -3.04 -6.93 9.42
N PHE A 51 -2.21 -6.74 8.40
CA PHE A 51 -2.09 -5.48 7.67
C PHE A 51 -3.45 -5.02 7.12
N ALA A 52 -4.15 -5.88 6.37
CA ALA A 52 -5.45 -5.54 5.78
C ALA A 52 -6.47 -5.10 6.84
N ARG A 53 -6.53 -5.79 7.99
CA ARG A 53 -7.42 -5.40 9.10
C ARG A 53 -7.06 -4.02 9.66
N ALA A 54 -5.78 -3.73 9.85
CA ALA A 54 -5.35 -2.42 10.32
C ALA A 54 -5.71 -1.30 9.34
N VAL A 55 -5.52 -1.52 8.03
CA VAL A 55 -5.91 -0.56 6.99
C VAL A 55 -7.41 -0.35 6.96
N HIS A 56 -8.21 -1.42 6.99
CA HIS A 56 -9.67 -1.33 7.03
C HIS A 56 -10.18 -0.58 8.26
N TYR A 57 -9.61 -0.87 9.43
CA TYR A 57 -9.93 -0.15 10.66
C TYR A 57 -9.62 1.35 10.54
N ILE A 58 -8.45 1.74 10.02
CA ILE A 58 -8.09 3.14 9.79
C ILE A 58 -9.05 3.80 8.79
N ALA A 59 -9.45 3.08 7.75
CA ALA A 59 -10.35 3.58 6.71
C ALA A 59 -11.76 3.88 7.23
N GLU A 60 -12.34 2.94 7.98
CA GLU A 60 -13.74 2.95 8.44
C GLU A 60 -13.93 3.73 9.74
N ASN A 61 -12.88 3.89 10.55
CA ASN A 61 -13.01 4.56 11.83
C ASN A 61 -13.05 6.10 11.66
N PRO A 62 -14.16 6.76 12.04
CA PRO A 62 -14.32 8.21 11.87
C PRO A 62 -13.43 9.03 12.81
N ARG A 63 -12.72 8.38 13.74
CA ARG A 63 -11.73 9.03 14.59
C ARG A 63 -10.57 9.61 13.79
N PHE A 64 -10.20 8.97 12.67
CA PHE A 64 -9.06 9.40 11.87
C PHE A 64 -9.50 10.38 10.79
N ASP A 65 -8.94 11.59 10.82
CA ASP A 65 -9.08 12.53 9.71
C ASP A 65 -8.16 12.16 8.52
N GLU A 66 -8.28 12.88 7.41
CA GLU A 66 -7.50 12.60 6.19
C GLU A 66 -5.98 12.73 6.42
N LEU A 67 -5.56 13.64 7.30
CA LEU A 67 -4.16 13.89 7.61
C LEU A 67 -3.59 12.75 8.48
N GLU A 68 -4.35 12.29 9.46
CA GLU A 68 -4.00 11.15 10.31
C GLU A 68 -3.92 9.86 9.50
N LYS A 69 -4.88 9.62 8.58
CA LYS A 69 -4.85 8.49 7.65
C LYS A 69 -3.58 8.52 6.81
N CYS A 70 -3.25 9.69 6.24
CA CYS A 70 -2.01 9.89 5.50
C CYS A 70 -0.77 9.59 6.36
N SER A 71 -0.71 10.12 7.58
CA SER A 71 0.44 9.94 8.47
C SER A 71 0.69 8.49 8.86
N LEU A 72 -0.38 7.69 9.02
CA LEU A 72 -0.27 6.27 9.37
C LEU A 72 0.06 5.41 8.14
N LEU A 73 -0.60 5.65 7.01
CA LEU A 73 -0.53 4.76 5.84
C LEU A 73 0.64 5.06 4.89
N ARG A 74 1.17 6.29 4.82
CA ARG A 74 2.34 6.59 3.97
C ARG A 74 3.56 5.72 4.30
N PRO A 75 4.01 5.64 5.57
CA PRO A 75 5.13 4.78 5.93
C PRO A 75 4.85 3.30 5.62
N ALA A 76 3.59 2.87 5.73
CA ALA A 76 3.16 1.53 5.36
C ALA A 76 3.30 1.27 3.85
N MET A 77 2.88 2.21 3.01
CA MET A 77 3.06 2.16 1.56
C MET A 77 4.53 2.14 1.15
N GLU A 78 5.36 2.98 1.77
CA GLU A 78 6.80 3.00 1.47
C GLU A 78 7.45 1.64 1.77
N ARG A 79 7.10 1.04 2.92
CA ARG A 79 7.57 -0.31 3.26
C ARG A 79 7.04 -1.38 2.32
N ALA A 80 5.77 -1.32 1.92
CA ALA A 80 5.21 -2.22 0.91
C ALA A 80 5.94 -2.07 -0.43
N ALA A 81 6.25 -0.85 -0.85
CA ALA A 81 7.04 -0.56 -2.05
C ALA A 81 8.49 -1.07 -1.95
N VAL A 82 9.11 -1.05 -0.76
CA VAL A 82 10.41 -1.68 -0.52
C VAL A 82 10.34 -3.20 -0.66
N ARG A 83 9.22 -3.81 -0.24
CA ARG A 83 8.97 -5.25 -0.37
C ARG A 83 8.52 -5.66 -1.78
N GLY A 84 7.99 -4.74 -2.58
CA GLY A 84 7.32 -5.03 -3.83
C GLY A 84 5.94 -5.68 -3.63
N ASP A 85 5.30 -5.42 -2.49
CA ASP A 85 3.98 -5.98 -2.17
C ASP A 85 2.87 -5.13 -2.80
N MET A 86 2.46 -5.52 -4.00
CA MET A 86 1.39 -4.84 -4.74
C MET A 86 0.03 -4.92 -4.02
N ALA A 87 -0.24 -5.97 -3.24
CA ALA A 87 -1.52 -6.13 -2.57
C ALA A 87 -1.69 -5.11 -1.44
N GLU A 88 -0.63 -4.89 -0.66
CA GLU A 88 -0.60 -3.85 0.37
C GLU A 88 -0.67 -2.44 -0.23
N LEU A 89 -0.01 -2.22 -1.37
CA LEU A 89 -0.06 -0.94 -2.08
C LEU A 89 -1.47 -0.61 -2.60
N GLU A 90 -2.17 -1.58 -3.19
CA GLU A 90 -3.57 -1.41 -3.63
C GLU A 90 -4.51 -1.12 -2.47
N LEU A 91 -4.32 -1.78 -1.32
CA LEU A 91 -5.11 -1.53 -0.11
C LEU A 91 -4.95 -0.08 0.38
N CYS A 92 -3.71 0.41 0.48
CA CYS A 92 -3.46 1.78 0.95
C CYS A 92 -3.89 2.84 -0.05
N LYS A 93 -3.70 2.58 -1.36
CA LYS A 93 -4.12 3.47 -2.47
C LYS A 93 -5.62 3.76 -2.44
N ALA A 94 -6.43 2.81 -1.99
CA ALA A 94 -7.87 3.00 -1.87
C ALA A 94 -8.26 4.05 -0.80
N ILE A 95 -7.35 4.38 0.11
CA ILE A 95 -7.62 5.24 1.27
C ILE A 95 -6.88 6.58 1.18
N ILE A 96 -5.62 6.57 0.71
CA ILE A 96 -4.78 7.77 0.64
C ILE A 96 -4.15 7.92 -0.76
N PRO A 97 -3.88 9.17 -1.20
CA PRO A 97 -3.12 9.40 -2.43
C PRO A 97 -1.68 8.90 -2.29
N PHE A 98 -1.06 8.55 -3.42
CA PHE A 98 0.34 8.19 -3.47
C PHE A 98 1.24 9.37 -3.11
N HIS A 99 2.31 9.06 -2.39
CA HIS A 99 3.41 9.98 -2.17
C HIS A 99 4.54 9.67 -3.16
N CYS A 100 5.25 10.70 -3.62
CA CYS A 100 6.33 10.58 -4.60
C CYS A 100 7.41 9.56 -4.20
N ASN A 101 7.65 9.38 -2.90
CA ASN A 101 8.59 8.40 -2.36
C ASN A 101 8.36 6.97 -2.88
N VAL A 102 7.11 6.55 -3.13
CA VAL A 102 6.84 5.20 -3.64
C VAL A 102 7.39 5.02 -5.05
N ALA A 103 7.25 6.03 -5.92
CA ALA A 103 7.83 6.01 -7.27
C ALA A 103 9.36 6.02 -7.22
N LEU A 104 9.96 6.80 -6.31
CA LEU A 104 11.41 6.83 -6.12
C LEU A 104 11.94 5.48 -5.63
N ILE A 105 11.24 4.82 -4.70
CA ILE A 105 11.58 3.46 -4.23
C ILE A 105 11.49 2.45 -5.37
N ALA A 106 10.44 2.52 -6.20
CA ALA A 106 10.30 1.65 -7.37
C ALA A 106 11.49 1.81 -8.34
N ALA A 107 11.86 3.06 -8.65
CA ALA A 107 13.00 3.37 -9.50
C ALA A 107 14.33 2.89 -8.90
N LEU A 108 14.55 3.13 -7.61
CA LEU A 108 15.73 2.68 -6.87
C LEU A 108 15.90 1.15 -6.89
N ARG A 109 14.79 0.42 -6.89
CA ARG A 109 14.75 -1.05 -6.91
C ARG A 109 14.82 -1.65 -8.31
N GLY A 110 14.67 -0.85 -9.36
CA GLY A 110 14.56 -1.38 -10.72
C GLY A 110 13.19 -2.00 -11.01
N ASP A 111 12.17 -1.67 -10.21
CA ASP A 111 10.83 -2.24 -10.29
C ASP A 111 9.99 -1.50 -11.34
N LEU A 112 10.30 -1.73 -12.63
CA LEU A 112 9.57 -1.14 -13.75
C LEU A 112 8.05 -1.47 -13.73
N PRO A 113 7.61 -2.70 -13.37
CA PRO A 113 6.18 -2.99 -13.24
C PRO A 113 5.48 -2.10 -12.22
N LEU A 114 6.07 -1.91 -11.03
CA LEU A 114 5.52 -1.03 -10.01
C LEU A 114 5.48 0.43 -10.50
N LEU A 115 6.56 0.90 -11.15
CA LEU A 115 6.64 2.27 -11.67
C LEU A 115 5.54 2.56 -12.71
N LYS A 116 5.33 1.63 -13.66
CA LYS A 116 4.24 1.70 -14.64
C LYS A 116 2.86 1.65 -13.98
N TRP A 117 2.70 0.81 -12.96
CA TRP A 117 1.43 0.75 -12.25
C TRP A 117 1.12 2.06 -11.51
N ILE A 118 2.11 2.72 -10.89
CA ILE A 118 1.93 4.05 -10.27
C ILE A 118 1.54 5.08 -11.34
N TRP A 119 2.22 5.04 -12.50
CA TRP A 119 1.98 5.92 -13.64
C TRP A 119 0.53 5.87 -14.12
N ASP A 120 0.03 4.66 -14.35
CA ASP A 120 -1.35 4.45 -14.81
C ASP A 120 -2.37 4.74 -13.71
N SER A 121 -2.03 4.46 -12.45
CA SER A 121 -2.96 4.52 -11.33
C SER A 121 -3.16 5.92 -10.77
N GLN A 122 -2.11 6.72 -10.69
CA GLN A 122 -2.12 8.07 -10.13
C GLN A 122 -1.07 8.93 -10.86
N PRO A 123 -1.39 9.40 -12.08
CA PRO A 123 -0.46 10.20 -12.88
C PRO A 123 -0.09 11.51 -12.18
N THR A 124 -0.88 11.99 -11.21
CA THR A 124 -0.60 13.20 -10.42
C THR A 124 0.61 13.08 -9.49
N VAL A 125 1.10 11.87 -9.23
CA VAL A 125 2.38 11.65 -8.53
C VAL A 125 3.54 12.17 -9.39
N PHE A 126 3.35 12.06 -10.70
CA PHE A 126 4.20 12.58 -11.73
C PHE A 126 3.66 13.97 -12.15
N HIS A 127 4.49 14.82 -12.73
CA HIS A 127 4.12 16.17 -13.16
C HIS A 127 3.69 17.12 -12.01
N HIS A 128 4.18 16.90 -10.80
CA HIS A 128 3.92 17.80 -9.68
C HIS A 128 4.81 19.04 -9.79
N GLU A 129 4.22 20.25 -9.77
CA GLU A 129 4.94 21.52 -9.97
C GLU A 129 6.12 21.69 -8.99
N ASP A 130 5.95 21.25 -7.74
CA ASP A 130 6.97 21.37 -6.69
C ASP A 130 8.09 20.31 -6.74
N VAL A 131 7.84 19.14 -7.36
CA VAL A 131 8.79 18.01 -7.34
C VAL A 131 8.77 17.28 -8.67
N TRP A 132 9.91 17.31 -9.37
CA TRP A 132 10.12 16.63 -10.64
C TRP A 132 10.46 15.16 -10.38
N VAL A 133 9.47 14.40 -9.91
CA VAL A 133 9.62 13.00 -9.45
C VAL A 133 10.25 12.12 -10.54
N GLU A 134 9.95 12.39 -11.79
CA GLU A 134 10.43 11.64 -12.96
C GLU A 134 11.91 11.83 -13.20
N GLN A 135 12.38 13.07 -13.07
CA GLN A 135 13.81 13.37 -13.18
C GLN A 135 14.58 12.71 -12.04
N VAL A 136 14.06 12.83 -10.81
CA VAL A 136 14.70 12.20 -9.64
C VAL A 136 14.68 10.67 -9.76
N ALA A 137 13.57 10.09 -10.20
CA ALA A 137 13.46 8.65 -10.44
C ALA A 137 14.41 8.17 -11.54
N PHE A 138 14.57 8.94 -12.63
CA PHE A 138 15.52 8.65 -13.69
C PHE A 138 16.96 8.66 -13.17
N ASP A 139 17.34 9.71 -12.43
CA ASP A 139 18.70 9.86 -11.90
C ASP A 139 19.03 8.74 -10.91
N VAL A 140 18.11 8.43 -9.99
CA VAL A 140 18.26 7.32 -9.03
C VAL A 140 18.36 5.96 -9.72
N ALA A 141 17.62 5.76 -10.82
CA ALA A 141 17.70 4.53 -11.62
C ALA A 141 19.05 4.41 -12.37
N ALA A 142 19.62 5.55 -12.78
CA ALA A 142 20.88 5.63 -13.51
C ALA A 142 22.12 5.48 -12.60
N GLU A 143 22.05 5.95 -11.36
CA GLU A 143 23.18 5.92 -10.40
C GLU A 143 23.52 4.51 -9.86
N ARG A 144 22.65 3.52 -10.06
CA ARG A 144 22.90 2.13 -9.61
C ARG A 144 24.01 1.48 -10.42
N GLU A 145 24.86 0.69 -9.76
CA GLU A 145 26.03 0.03 -10.37
C GLU A 145 25.69 -0.85 -11.59
N GLU A 146 24.50 -1.46 -11.61
CA GLU A 146 24.03 -2.25 -12.76
C GLU A 146 23.14 -1.45 -13.74
N GLY A 147 22.75 -0.22 -13.38
CA GLY A 147 21.87 0.67 -14.14
C GLY A 147 20.53 0.02 -14.48
N HIS A 148 19.41 0.59 -14.03
CA HIS A 148 18.09 0.04 -14.36
C HIS A 148 17.67 0.42 -15.79
N LEU A 149 18.37 -0.14 -16.79
CA LEU A 149 18.30 0.26 -18.20
C LEU A 149 16.88 0.21 -18.78
N GLU A 150 16.06 -0.73 -18.32
CA GLU A 150 14.65 -0.82 -18.74
C GLU A 150 13.82 0.39 -18.27
N ILE A 151 14.08 0.88 -17.05
CA ILE A 151 13.46 2.10 -16.53
C ILE A 151 13.93 3.32 -17.30
N LEU A 152 15.23 3.43 -17.56
CA LEU A 152 15.80 4.57 -18.30
C LEU A 152 15.26 4.64 -19.73
N ARG A 153 15.17 3.49 -20.42
CA ARG A 153 14.56 3.41 -21.75
C ARG A 153 13.08 3.79 -21.71
N TRP A 154 12.35 3.28 -20.72
CA TRP A 154 10.94 3.62 -20.57
C TRP A 154 10.72 5.12 -20.35
N PHE A 155 11.51 5.76 -19.47
CA PHE A 155 11.45 7.20 -19.30
C PHE A 155 11.83 7.96 -20.58
N ASP A 156 12.85 7.52 -21.33
CA ASP A 156 13.26 8.14 -22.59
C ASP A 156 12.16 8.08 -23.66
N GLU A 157 11.44 6.95 -23.76
CA GLU A 157 10.27 6.80 -24.63
C GLU A 157 9.11 7.71 -24.22
N HIS A 158 9.01 8.05 -22.93
CA HIS A 158 7.93 8.86 -22.38
C HIS A 158 8.34 10.34 -22.14
N LYS A 159 9.58 10.73 -22.50
CA LYS A 159 10.11 12.13 -22.45
C LYS A 159 9.22 13.21 -23.05
N PRO A 160 8.53 13.00 -24.18
CA PRO A 160 7.63 14.02 -24.73
C PRO A 160 6.54 14.44 -23.75
N THR A 161 6.14 13.55 -22.84
CA THR A 161 5.10 13.79 -21.82
C THR A 161 5.60 14.59 -20.61
N PHE A 162 6.92 14.66 -20.38
CA PHE A 162 7.52 15.25 -19.18
C PHE A 162 7.97 16.71 -19.33
N LEU A 163 8.23 17.17 -20.56
CA LEU A 163 8.85 18.46 -20.85
C LEU A 163 7.88 19.50 -21.46
N GLU A 164 6.61 19.16 -21.65
CA GLU A 164 5.62 20.03 -22.31
C GLU A 164 4.65 20.77 -21.37
N HIS A 165 4.88 20.78 -20.05
CA HIS A 165 4.06 21.52 -19.08
C HIS A 165 4.89 22.48 -18.22
#